data_AF-A0A3D6EJC4-F1
#
_entry.id   AF-A0A3D6EJC4-F1
#
_cell.length_a   1.000
_cell.length_b   1.000
_cell.length_c   1.000
_cell.angle_alpha   90.00
_cell.angle_beta   90.00
_cell.angle_gamma   90.00
#
_symmetry.space_group_name_H-M   'P 1'
#
loop_
_entity.id
_entity.type
_entity.pdbx_description
1 polymer ?
#
loop_
_entity_poly.entity_id
_entity_poly.type
_entity_poly.pdbx_seq_one_letter_code
_entity_poly.pdbx_strand_id
1 'polypeptide(L)'
;MLPLLPLVAIFAQSPVPAAPIVTAEPREVRPGESVLLSWTCPAPQVRLEPGGMILAGRGQVTVRPAYTTTYRLFDAGPGAAVGGAELGHAEVRVTPGLPLGEAARICAFDASAKAVLPGEPVVLRWECAGSAKVRLEPGGLELDGKSEVTVTPLENTRYTITANNAAGGQSRTLEVAVLGHRALAAKATQTPAASVCSFDASRTVVKAGEQVDLSWICQGDAKVRLEPGGLELDGQSSIAVVPDKTTVYTLSVSNVLGGSSRSIEVRVEAPRRVLTEKDLANPVEAVKPLERMDLPEALHRGATLRAAAPKGAWTLRLVVSGRAEGLKQVALAAGPKAPEVLVLPYVRSDGFRWWQACYGAFPTRAAALKAWRSAPQGLRKTFSDALPLKLQRLPGDPPKALPGASAVNPLSPG
;
A
#
# COMPACT_ATOMS: atom_id res chain seq x y z
N MET A 1 11.58 69.03 32.26
CA MET A 1 12.04 67.63 32.35
C MET A 1 10.83 66.75 32.61
N LEU A 2 10.36 66.03 31.60
CA LEU A 2 9.33 64.99 31.75
C LEU A 2 10.04 63.64 31.94
N PRO A 3 9.60 62.77 32.87
CA PRO A 3 10.27 61.49 33.10
C PRO A 3 9.89 60.50 31.99
N LEU A 4 10.91 59.80 31.47
CA LEU A 4 10.74 58.67 30.57
C LEU A 4 10.13 57.49 31.37
N LEU A 5 8.94 57.05 31.00
CA LEU A 5 8.38 55.78 31.47
C LEU A 5 9.05 54.61 30.73
N PRO A 6 9.45 53.52 31.40
CA PRO A 6 10.01 52.37 30.72
C PRO A 6 8.91 51.63 29.96
N LEU A 7 9.14 51.41 28.67
CA LEU A 7 8.30 50.58 27.80
C LEU A 7 8.43 49.12 28.27
N VAL A 8 7.43 48.61 28.97
CA VAL A 8 7.33 47.18 29.30
C VAL A 8 7.02 46.43 28.01
N ALA A 9 8.02 45.73 27.47
CA ALA A 9 7.83 44.79 26.38
C ALA A 9 6.98 43.61 26.89
N ILE A 10 5.71 43.60 26.54
CA ILE A 10 4.84 42.42 26.71
C ILE A 10 5.30 41.42 25.66
N PHE A 11 6.10 40.43 26.08
CA PHE A 11 6.32 39.24 25.27
C PHE A 11 4.97 38.50 25.20
N ALA A 12 4.31 38.58 24.05
CA ALA A 12 3.22 37.66 23.73
C ALA A 12 3.78 36.25 23.87
N GLN A 13 3.32 35.51 24.89
CA GLN A 13 3.63 34.09 25.01
C GLN A 13 3.11 33.43 23.74
N SER A 14 4.03 32.88 22.93
CA SER A 14 3.67 32.01 21.82
C SER A 14 2.67 30.97 22.33
N PRO A 15 1.53 30.75 21.64
CA PRO A 15 0.54 29.79 22.10
C PRO A 15 1.23 28.45 22.32
N VAL A 16 1.09 27.90 23.53
CA VAL A 16 1.61 26.58 23.91
C VAL A 16 1.20 25.60 22.81
N PRO A 17 2.13 24.83 22.20
CA PRO A 17 1.79 23.89 21.15
C PRO A 17 0.78 22.90 21.70
N ALA A 18 -0.45 22.95 21.17
CA ALA A 18 -1.52 22.07 21.59
C ALA A 18 -1.09 20.62 21.35
N ALA A 19 -1.19 19.78 22.37
CA ALA A 19 -0.89 18.37 22.20
C ALA A 19 -1.81 17.78 21.12
N PRO A 20 -1.30 16.91 20.23
CA PRO A 20 -2.12 16.21 19.27
C PRO A 20 -3.16 15.34 20.00
N ILE A 21 -4.43 15.47 19.63
CA ILE A 21 -5.52 14.67 20.18
C ILE A 21 -6.04 13.78 19.05
N VAL A 22 -6.11 12.47 19.29
CA VAL A 22 -6.70 11.48 18.39
C VAL A 22 -7.66 10.63 19.20
N THR A 23 -8.93 10.58 18.80
CA THR A 23 -9.96 9.79 19.46
C THR A 23 -10.66 8.90 18.44
N ALA A 24 -11.00 7.70 18.88
CA ALA A 24 -11.82 6.76 18.14
C ALA A 24 -13.06 6.47 18.98
N GLU A 25 -14.24 6.70 18.43
CA GLU A 25 -15.50 6.45 19.11
C GLU A 25 -16.44 5.64 18.22
N PRO A 26 -16.87 4.44 18.65
CA PRO A 26 -16.44 3.68 19.84
C PRO A 26 -15.02 3.05 19.71
N ARG A 27 -14.35 2.79 20.85
CA ARG A 27 -12.98 2.19 20.91
C ARG A 27 -12.97 0.66 20.82
N GLU A 28 -14.05 0.02 21.20
CA GLU A 28 -14.25 -1.43 21.09
C GLU A 28 -15.41 -1.67 20.15
N VAL A 29 -15.15 -2.44 19.10
CA VAL A 29 -16.12 -2.73 18.05
C VAL A 29 -16.02 -4.19 17.62
N ARG A 30 -16.98 -4.64 16.85
CA ARG A 30 -16.94 -5.93 16.14
C ARG A 30 -16.42 -5.73 14.71
N PRO A 31 -15.99 -6.81 14.02
CA PRO A 31 -15.49 -6.69 12.66
C PRO A 31 -16.39 -5.88 11.72
N GLY A 32 -15.83 -4.83 11.13
CA GLY A 32 -16.44 -3.96 10.13
C GLY A 32 -17.53 -3.02 10.67
N GLU A 33 -17.66 -2.84 11.98
CA GLU A 33 -18.49 -1.77 12.54
C GLU A 33 -17.84 -0.41 12.31
N SER A 34 -18.67 0.63 12.18
CA SER A 34 -18.22 2.00 11.96
C SER A 34 -17.64 2.60 13.23
N VAL A 35 -16.48 3.23 13.09
CA VAL A 35 -15.84 4.04 14.13
C VAL A 35 -15.61 5.43 13.59
N LEU A 36 -16.00 6.44 14.37
CA LEU A 36 -15.66 7.82 14.06
C LEU A 36 -14.27 8.10 14.64
N LEU A 37 -13.28 8.25 13.74
CA LEU A 37 -11.95 8.70 14.10
C LEU A 37 -11.92 10.23 14.00
N SER A 38 -11.62 10.91 15.11
CA SER A 38 -11.50 12.37 15.17
C SER A 38 -10.09 12.76 15.61
N TRP A 39 -9.53 13.81 15.01
CA TRP A 39 -8.20 14.28 15.40
C TRP A 39 -8.04 15.78 15.31
N THR A 40 -7.11 16.29 16.10
CA THR A 40 -6.62 17.66 16.06
C THR A 40 -5.13 17.64 16.33
N CYS A 41 -4.34 17.93 15.29
CA CYS A 41 -2.88 17.99 15.36
C CYS A 41 -2.37 19.41 15.05
N PRO A 42 -1.19 19.78 15.55
CA PRO A 42 -0.52 21.04 15.17
C PRO A 42 -0.09 21.08 13.70
N ALA A 43 0.23 19.93 13.13
CA ALA A 43 0.65 19.80 11.74
C ALA A 43 -0.49 20.19 10.77
N PRO A 44 -0.21 20.85 9.64
CA PRO A 44 -1.23 21.26 8.68
C PRO A 44 -1.83 20.07 7.92
N GLN A 45 -1.04 19.02 7.72
CA GLN A 45 -1.44 17.77 7.08
C GLN A 45 -0.94 16.61 7.92
N VAL A 46 -1.72 15.52 7.95
CA VAL A 46 -1.37 14.30 8.67
C VAL A 46 -1.50 13.10 7.75
N ARG A 47 -0.64 12.11 7.96
CA ARG A 47 -0.70 10.81 7.30
C ARG A 47 -1.33 9.80 8.23
N LEU A 48 -2.47 9.23 7.84
CA LEU A 48 -3.17 8.18 8.55
C LEU A 48 -2.68 6.79 8.09
N GLU A 49 -2.24 5.99 9.05
CA GLU A 49 -1.97 4.56 8.86
C GLU A 49 -2.97 3.73 9.67
N PRO A 50 -3.42 2.56 9.17
CA PRO A 50 -3.11 1.97 7.87
C PRO A 50 -3.76 2.73 6.70
N GLY A 51 -3.20 2.58 5.49
CA GLY A 51 -3.69 3.21 4.24
C GLY A 51 -2.76 4.29 3.68
N GLY A 52 -1.94 4.92 4.53
CA GLY A 52 -0.98 5.94 4.14
C GLY A 52 -1.64 7.24 3.64
N MET A 53 -2.87 7.51 4.08
CA MET A 53 -3.74 8.56 3.54
C MET A 53 -3.30 9.94 4.03
N ILE A 54 -3.19 10.95 3.16
CA ILE A 54 -2.92 12.33 3.56
C ILE A 54 -4.23 13.08 3.78
N LEU A 55 -4.42 13.55 5.01
CA LEU A 55 -5.61 14.25 5.49
C LEU A 55 -5.24 15.60 6.09
N ALA A 56 -6.24 16.47 6.28
CA ALA A 56 -6.03 17.74 6.97
C ALA A 56 -5.64 17.53 8.44
N GLY A 57 -4.86 18.45 9.01
CA GLY A 57 -4.39 18.39 10.40
C GLY A 57 -5.47 18.37 11.47
N ARG A 58 -6.69 18.78 11.13
CA ARG A 58 -7.89 18.61 11.96
C ARG A 58 -8.99 18.03 11.08
N GLY A 59 -9.71 17.06 11.61
CA GLY A 59 -10.77 16.42 10.86
C GLY A 59 -11.39 15.26 11.61
N GLN A 60 -12.40 14.69 10.97
CA GLN A 60 -13.04 13.46 11.40
C GLN A 60 -13.24 12.59 10.16
N VAL A 61 -13.17 11.28 10.35
CA VAL A 61 -13.45 10.32 9.28
C VAL A 61 -14.04 9.03 9.85
N THR A 62 -15.00 8.46 9.12
CA THR A 62 -15.59 7.17 9.45
C THR A 62 -14.71 6.06 8.88
N VAL A 63 -14.36 5.10 9.74
CA VAL A 63 -13.58 3.90 9.38
C VAL A 63 -14.31 2.62 9.77
N ARG A 64 -14.07 1.51 9.05
CA ARG A 64 -14.70 0.21 9.32
C ARG A 64 -13.66 -0.93 9.44
N PRO A 65 -12.93 -1.03 10.57
CA PRO A 65 -11.87 -2.03 10.73
C PRO A 65 -12.42 -3.46 10.84
N ALA A 66 -11.87 -4.39 10.05
CA ALA A 66 -12.22 -5.82 10.13
C ALA A 66 -11.49 -6.57 11.27
N TYR A 67 -10.37 -6.03 11.74
CA TYR A 67 -9.51 -6.60 12.79
C TYR A 67 -9.03 -5.48 13.72
N THR A 68 -8.51 -5.83 14.90
CA THR A 68 -7.96 -4.84 15.83
C THR A 68 -6.91 -4.01 15.11
N THR A 69 -7.18 -2.73 14.98
CA THR A 69 -6.41 -1.83 14.15
C THR A 69 -6.01 -0.63 14.98
N THR A 70 -4.70 -0.38 15.07
CA THR A 70 -4.17 0.84 15.64
C THR A 70 -4.03 1.88 14.54
N TYR A 71 -4.88 2.90 14.58
CA TYR A 71 -4.79 4.04 13.67
C TYR A 71 -3.73 5.00 14.18
N ARG A 72 -2.72 5.29 13.36
CA ARG A 72 -1.60 6.18 13.71
C ARG A 72 -1.59 7.40 12.80
N LEU A 73 -1.34 8.57 13.37
CA LEU A 73 -1.14 9.81 12.65
C LEU A 73 0.32 10.21 12.68
N PHE A 74 0.84 10.57 11.51
CA PHE A 74 2.18 11.11 11.31
C PHE A 74 2.10 12.49 10.68
N ASP A 75 3.13 13.32 10.88
CA ASP A 75 3.23 14.59 10.16
C ASP A 75 3.38 14.33 8.65
N ALA A 76 2.62 15.07 7.84
CA ALA A 76 2.67 15.05 6.38
C ALA A 76 2.87 16.44 5.77
N GLY A 77 3.30 17.42 6.57
CA GLY A 77 3.60 18.77 6.10
C GLY A 77 4.83 18.83 5.17
N PRO A 78 5.02 19.95 4.44
CA PRO A 78 6.17 20.14 3.57
C PRO A 78 7.49 20.02 4.37
N GLY A 79 8.29 19.00 4.06
CA GLY A 79 9.56 18.72 4.76
C GLY A 79 9.49 17.60 5.80
N ALA A 80 8.33 16.97 6.01
CA ALA A 80 8.21 15.80 6.87
C ALA A 80 9.03 14.62 6.33
N ALA A 81 9.85 14.01 7.19
CA ALA A 81 10.58 12.79 6.85
C ALA A 81 9.62 11.60 6.74
N VAL A 82 9.85 10.72 5.76
CA VAL A 82 9.14 9.44 5.64
C VAL A 82 9.40 8.61 6.90
N GLY A 83 8.35 8.28 7.64
CA GLY A 83 8.45 7.63 8.96
C GLY A 83 8.75 8.59 10.11
N GLY A 84 8.35 9.86 9.97
CA GLY A 84 8.47 10.88 11.01
C GLY A 84 7.83 10.49 12.35
N ALA A 85 8.05 11.31 13.39
CA ALA A 85 7.53 11.02 14.72
C ALA A 85 6.00 10.89 14.70
N GLU A 86 5.49 9.85 15.37
CA GLU A 86 4.06 9.65 15.56
C GLU A 86 3.49 10.86 16.32
N LEU A 87 2.49 11.51 15.73
CA LEU A 87 1.77 12.62 16.36
C LEU A 87 0.78 12.07 17.38
N GLY A 88 0.13 10.96 17.08
CA GLY A 88 -0.73 10.26 18.02
C GLY A 88 -1.34 9.03 17.39
N HIS A 89 -2.00 8.22 18.22
CA HIS A 89 -2.70 7.04 17.77
C HIS A 89 -4.01 6.85 18.52
N ALA A 90 -4.92 6.12 17.88
CA ALA A 90 -6.10 5.56 18.50
C ALA A 90 -6.16 4.06 18.18
N GLU A 91 -6.23 3.24 19.22
CA GLU A 91 -6.46 1.80 19.07
C GLU A 91 -7.97 1.54 18.99
N VAL A 92 -8.40 0.89 17.91
CA VAL A 92 -9.74 0.30 17.81
C VAL A 92 -9.61 -1.20 18.01
N ARG A 93 -10.11 -1.68 19.14
CA ARG A 93 -10.11 -3.11 19.48
C ARG A 93 -11.29 -3.77 18.81
N VAL A 94 -10.98 -4.72 17.94
CA VAL A 94 -11.99 -5.60 17.35
C VAL A 94 -12.02 -6.88 18.15
N THR A 95 -13.06 -7.07 18.94
CA THR A 95 -13.20 -8.25 19.82
C THR A 95 -14.13 -9.27 19.17
N PRO A 96 -13.61 -10.40 18.64
CA PRO A 96 -14.47 -11.49 18.20
C PRO A 96 -15.13 -12.12 19.44
N GLY A 97 -16.47 -12.19 19.46
CA GLY A 97 -17.19 -12.99 20.46
C GLY A 97 -17.71 -12.28 21.72
N LEU A 98 -17.84 -10.94 21.74
CA LEU A 98 -18.70 -10.28 22.75
C LEU A 98 -20.10 -10.92 22.74
N PRO A 99 -20.75 -11.13 23.92
CA PRO A 99 -22.11 -11.67 23.97
C PRO A 99 -22.97 -10.86 23.02
N LEU A 100 -23.71 -11.59 22.20
CA LEU A 100 -24.25 -11.11 20.94
C LEU A 100 -25.18 -9.89 21.10
N GLY A 101 -25.63 -9.58 22.31
CA GLY A 101 -26.74 -8.66 22.53
C GLY A 101 -28.02 -9.30 22.00
N GLU A 102 -29.12 -8.55 21.99
CA GLU A 102 -30.30 -8.99 21.25
C GLU A 102 -30.01 -8.93 19.74
N ALA A 103 -30.51 -9.91 18.99
CA ALA A 103 -30.46 -9.88 17.52
C ALA A 103 -31.02 -8.57 16.99
N ALA A 104 -30.35 -8.00 15.99
CA ALA A 104 -30.83 -6.79 15.33
C ALA A 104 -32.26 -7.03 14.85
N ARG A 105 -33.19 -6.25 15.37
CA ARG A 105 -34.61 -6.41 15.10
C ARG A 105 -35.14 -5.18 14.40
N ILE A 106 -35.86 -5.37 13.32
CA ILE A 106 -36.57 -4.29 12.64
C ILE A 106 -37.94 -4.20 13.31
N CYS A 107 -38.15 -3.15 14.11
CA CYS A 107 -39.41 -2.88 14.82
C CYS A 107 -40.46 -2.34 13.85
N ALA A 108 -40.08 -1.41 12.98
CA ALA A 108 -40.93 -0.81 11.95
C ALA A 108 -40.16 -0.65 10.64
N PHE A 109 -40.86 -0.79 9.51
CA PHE A 109 -40.34 -0.45 8.18
C PHE A 109 -41.50 -0.03 7.29
N ASP A 110 -41.59 1.27 7.03
CA ASP A 110 -42.74 1.92 6.41
C ASP A 110 -42.30 2.94 5.36
N ALA A 111 -43.17 3.20 4.38
CA ALA A 111 -42.99 4.27 3.40
C ALA A 111 -44.04 5.36 3.63
N SER A 112 -43.64 6.60 3.41
CA SER A 112 -44.54 7.76 3.33
C SER A 112 -45.67 7.58 2.31
N ALA A 113 -45.46 6.80 1.24
CA ALA A 113 -46.48 6.42 0.27
C ALA A 113 -46.23 4.99 -0.25
N LYS A 114 -47.30 4.19 -0.37
CA LYS A 114 -47.26 2.82 -0.93
C LYS A 114 -47.51 2.78 -2.44
N ALA A 115 -48.02 3.86 -3.00
CA ALA A 115 -48.26 4.03 -4.42
C ALA A 115 -47.93 5.48 -4.81
N VAL A 116 -47.09 5.66 -5.82
CA VAL A 116 -46.63 6.98 -6.29
C VAL A 116 -46.57 7.04 -7.81
N LEU A 117 -46.52 8.23 -8.38
CA LEU A 117 -46.18 8.40 -9.81
C LEU A 117 -44.67 8.17 -10.03
N PRO A 118 -44.24 7.83 -11.26
CA PRO A 118 -42.83 7.59 -11.55
C PRO A 118 -41.96 8.80 -11.19
N GLY A 119 -40.94 8.58 -10.37
CA GLY A 119 -39.95 9.61 -9.98
C GLY A 119 -40.39 10.51 -8.84
N GLU A 120 -41.58 10.30 -8.26
CA GLU A 120 -41.97 10.99 -7.03
C GLU A 120 -41.11 10.53 -5.84
N PRO A 121 -40.68 11.45 -4.96
CA PRO A 121 -39.89 11.11 -3.79
C PRO A 121 -40.73 10.38 -2.74
N VAL A 122 -40.23 9.24 -2.27
CA VAL A 122 -40.78 8.44 -1.18
C VAL A 122 -39.76 8.39 -0.06
N VAL A 123 -40.16 8.85 1.13
CA VAL A 123 -39.35 8.65 2.34
C VAL A 123 -39.65 7.26 2.89
N LEU A 124 -38.63 6.40 2.96
CA LEU A 124 -38.63 5.14 3.70
C LEU A 124 -38.17 5.42 5.13
N ARG A 125 -38.90 4.91 6.12
CA ARG A 125 -38.62 5.06 7.56
C ARG A 125 -38.51 3.69 8.19
N TRP A 126 -37.56 3.50 9.08
CA TRP A 126 -37.43 2.27 9.85
C TRP A 126 -37.04 2.56 11.29
N GLU A 127 -37.38 1.61 12.14
CA GLU A 127 -36.96 1.59 13.53
C GLU A 127 -36.29 0.25 13.79
N CYS A 128 -35.08 0.27 14.34
CA CYS A 128 -34.31 -0.92 14.65
C CYS A 128 -33.96 -0.95 16.15
N ALA A 129 -34.06 -2.14 16.75
CA ALA A 129 -33.60 -2.42 18.10
C ALA A 129 -32.32 -3.27 18.06
N GLY A 130 -31.43 -3.02 19.01
CA GLY A 130 -30.06 -3.51 19.00
C GLY A 130 -29.22 -2.71 17.99
N SER A 131 -28.03 -2.26 18.38
CA SER A 131 -27.09 -1.58 17.47
C SER A 131 -26.92 -2.43 16.21
N ALA A 132 -27.45 -1.95 15.08
CA ALA A 132 -27.58 -2.74 13.86
C ALA A 132 -26.92 -2.00 12.70
N LYS A 133 -26.17 -2.74 11.90
CA LYS A 133 -25.81 -2.32 10.55
C LYS A 133 -27.07 -2.41 9.70
N VAL A 134 -27.43 -1.33 9.03
CA VAL A 134 -28.65 -1.26 8.23
C VAL A 134 -28.25 -1.19 6.77
N ARG A 135 -28.63 -2.20 6.00
CA ARG A 135 -28.46 -2.25 4.56
C ARG A 135 -29.81 -2.18 3.87
N LEU A 136 -29.94 -1.32 2.87
CA LEU A 136 -31.13 -1.26 2.00
C LEU A 136 -30.81 -1.85 0.63
N GLU A 137 -31.68 -2.75 0.18
CA GLU A 137 -31.72 -3.29 -1.18
C GLU A 137 -33.05 -2.89 -1.86
N PRO A 138 -33.10 -2.69 -3.20
CA PRO A 138 -31.95 -2.62 -4.10
C PRO A 138 -31.00 -1.48 -3.73
N GLY A 139 -29.75 -1.56 -4.21
CA GLY A 139 -28.74 -0.55 -3.93
C GLY A 139 -27.54 -0.98 -3.10
N GLY A 140 -27.78 -1.77 -2.05
CA GLY A 140 -26.72 -2.10 -1.10
C GLY A 140 -26.23 -0.88 -0.33
N LEU A 141 -27.12 0.09 -0.10
CA LEU A 141 -26.82 1.32 0.63
C LEU A 141 -26.65 1.01 2.12
N GLU A 142 -25.50 1.37 2.69
CA GLU A 142 -25.27 1.30 4.14
C GLU A 142 -25.85 2.56 4.81
N LEU A 143 -26.81 2.37 5.73
CA LEU A 143 -27.64 3.40 6.35
C LEU A 143 -27.46 3.44 7.87
N ASP A 144 -26.28 3.05 8.33
CA ASP A 144 -25.94 2.97 9.75
C ASP A 144 -26.16 4.31 10.46
N GLY A 145 -26.82 4.27 11.62
CA GLY A 145 -27.17 5.46 12.40
C GLY A 145 -28.29 6.34 11.82
N LYS A 146 -28.90 5.95 10.68
CA LYS A 146 -30.07 6.63 10.11
C LYS A 146 -31.35 5.85 10.41
N SER A 147 -32.47 6.58 10.44
CA SER A 147 -33.83 6.03 10.58
C SER A 147 -34.72 6.33 9.36
N GLU A 148 -34.21 7.08 8.39
CA GLU A 148 -34.92 7.43 7.16
C GLU A 148 -33.99 7.58 5.95
N VAL A 149 -34.53 7.33 4.76
CA VAL A 149 -33.91 7.64 3.46
C VAL A 149 -34.98 8.01 2.44
N THR A 150 -34.68 8.99 1.59
CA THR A 150 -35.55 9.36 0.46
C THR A 150 -35.15 8.59 -0.79
N VAL A 151 -36.10 7.95 -1.46
CA VAL A 151 -35.93 7.20 -2.71
C VAL A 151 -36.90 7.71 -3.78
N THR A 152 -36.57 7.56 -5.06
CA THR A 152 -37.40 8.03 -6.19
C THR A 152 -37.65 6.87 -7.16
N PRO A 153 -38.59 5.95 -6.85
CA PRO A 153 -38.84 4.78 -7.70
C PRO A 153 -39.45 5.19 -9.04
N LEU A 154 -38.90 4.67 -10.14
CA LEU A 154 -39.42 4.83 -11.51
C LEU A 154 -40.33 3.67 -11.92
N GLU A 155 -40.17 2.52 -11.28
CA GLU A 155 -40.91 1.29 -11.52
C GLU A 155 -41.27 0.65 -10.17
N ASN A 156 -42.16 -0.34 -10.17
CA ASN A 156 -42.53 -1.08 -8.97
C ASN A 156 -41.27 -1.66 -8.31
N THR A 157 -40.94 -1.16 -7.13
CA THR A 157 -39.70 -1.50 -6.45
C THR A 157 -40.00 -2.16 -5.12
N ARG A 158 -39.42 -3.34 -4.91
CA ARG A 158 -39.40 -4.04 -3.63
C ARG A 158 -38.15 -3.60 -2.87
N TYR A 159 -38.32 -2.85 -1.79
CA TYR A 159 -37.24 -2.50 -0.88
C TYR A 159 -37.10 -3.56 0.20
N THR A 160 -35.90 -4.09 0.39
CA THR A 160 -35.54 -4.99 1.48
C THR A 160 -34.58 -4.26 2.40
N ILE A 161 -35.00 -3.98 3.62
CA ILE A 161 -34.11 -3.49 4.66
C ILE A 161 -33.60 -4.69 5.46
N THR A 162 -32.28 -4.78 5.62
CA THR A 162 -31.61 -5.80 6.42
C THR A 162 -30.91 -5.08 7.56
N ALA A 163 -31.39 -5.31 8.76
CA ALA A 163 -30.70 -4.91 9.98
C ALA A 163 -29.93 -6.12 10.49
N ASN A 164 -28.61 -6.06 10.51
CA ASN A 164 -27.78 -7.13 11.04
C ASN A 164 -26.85 -6.60 12.12
N ASN A 165 -26.75 -7.35 13.20
CA ASN A 165 -25.66 -7.22 14.15
C ASN A 165 -25.00 -8.59 14.28
N ALA A 166 -24.01 -8.69 15.16
CA ALA A 166 -23.33 -9.95 15.34
C ALA A 166 -24.27 -11.05 15.87
N ALA A 167 -25.33 -10.71 16.62
CA ALA A 167 -26.30 -11.68 17.18
C ALA A 167 -27.17 -12.37 16.13
N GLY A 168 -27.20 -11.82 14.93
CA GLY A 168 -28.13 -12.19 13.89
C GLY A 168 -28.69 -10.93 13.25
N GLY A 169 -29.48 -11.13 12.21
CA GLY A 169 -30.15 -10.04 11.54
C GLY A 169 -31.60 -10.39 11.25
N GLN A 170 -32.37 -9.35 11.04
CA GLN A 170 -33.70 -9.43 10.49
C GLN A 170 -33.71 -8.68 9.17
N SER A 171 -34.47 -9.20 8.21
CA SER A 171 -34.80 -8.49 6.99
C SER A 171 -36.31 -8.26 6.93
N ARG A 172 -36.72 -7.08 6.48
CA ARG A 172 -38.12 -6.76 6.16
C ARG A 172 -38.20 -6.24 4.74
N THR A 173 -39.31 -6.54 4.09
CA THR A 173 -39.58 -6.08 2.73
C THR A 173 -40.77 -5.15 2.72
N LEU A 174 -40.70 -4.15 1.87
CA LEU A 174 -41.74 -3.17 1.62
C LEU A 174 -41.82 -2.96 0.11
N GLU A 175 -43.03 -3.02 -0.45
CA GLU A 175 -43.26 -2.77 -1.86
C GLU A 175 -43.82 -1.36 -2.04
N VAL A 176 -43.22 -0.61 -2.97
CA VAL A 176 -43.75 0.68 -3.43
C VAL A 176 -44.20 0.49 -4.87
N ALA A 177 -45.51 0.63 -5.10
CA ALA A 177 -46.10 0.56 -6.43
C ALA A 177 -45.94 1.90 -7.16
N VAL A 178 -45.60 1.83 -8.45
CA VAL A 178 -45.55 2.99 -9.32
C VAL A 178 -46.78 2.97 -10.25
N LEU A 179 -47.68 3.92 -10.02
CA LEU A 179 -48.93 4.07 -10.77
C LEU A 179 -48.63 4.58 -12.18
N GLY A 180 -49.24 3.97 -13.20
CA GLY A 180 -49.08 4.41 -14.59
C GLY A 180 -47.82 3.92 -15.32
N HIS A 181 -47.12 2.91 -14.78
CA HIS A 181 -45.88 2.30 -15.32
C HIS A 181 -45.98 1.72 -16.75
N ARG A 182 -47.14 1.76 -17.40
CA ARG A 182 -47.34 1.25 -18.77
C ARG A 182 -47.09 2.28 -19.87
N ALA A 183 -46.74 3.54 -19.54
CA ALA A 183 -46.68 4.60 -20.56
C ALA A 183 -45.59 5.70 -20.40
N LEU A 184 -44.69 5.67 -19.40
CA LEU A 184 -43.75 6.79 -19.14
C LEU A 184 -42.25 6.45 -19.26
N ALA A 185 -41.88 5.29 -19.80
CA ALA A 185 -40.50 4.84 -19.96
C ALA A 185 -39.60 5.73 -20.87
N ALA A 186 -40.12 6.80 -21.46
CA ALA A 186 -39.40 7.58 -22.48
C ALA A 186 -38.82 8.92 -22.00
N LYS A 187 -39.07 9.39 -20.77
CA LYS A 187 -38.54 10.70 -20.34
C LYS A 187 -38.41 10.88 -18.82
N ALA A 188 -37.88 9.88 -18.13
CA ALA A 188 -37.28 10.09 -16.82
C ALA A 188 -35.77 10.09 -16.99
N THR A 189 -35.09 11.18 -16.61
CA THR A 189 -33.64 11.19 -16.39
C THR A 189 -33.33 10.15 -15.32
N GLN A 190 -33.06 8.92 -15.75
CA GLN A 190 -32.70 7.81 -14.87
C GLN A 190 -31.42 8.18 -14.15
N THR A 191 -31.48 8.37 -12.83
CA THR A 191 -30.29 8.30 -12.00
C THR A 191 -29.72 6.89 -12.19
N PRO A 192 -28.51 6.72 -12.72
CA PRO A 192 -27.96 5.41 -13.03
C PRO A 192 -27.52 4.70 -11.74
N ALA A 193 -27.38 3.37 -11.79
CA ALA A 193 -26.77 2.61 -10.70
C ALA A 193 -25.33 3.10 -10.43
N ALA A 194 -24.90 3.03 -9.17
CA ALA A 194 -23.57 3.47 -8.80
C ALA A 194 -22.52 2.62 -9.51
N SER A 195 -21.66 3.29 -10.27
CA SER A 195 -20.58 2.62 -11.00
C SER A 195 -19.28 3.41 -10.92
N VAL A 196 -18.17 2.68 -10.86
CA VAL A 196 -16.83 3.27 -10.97
C VAL A 196 -16.51 3.44 -12.46
N CYS A 197 -16.62 4.66 -12.97
CA CYS A 197 -16.27 4.97 -14.36
C CYS A 197 -14.75 4.86 -14.56
N SER A 198 -13.97 5.48 -13.67
CA SER A 198 -12.51 5.41 -13.66
C SER A 198 -11.97 5.33 -12.23
N PHE A 199 -10.82 4.68 -12.08
CA PHE A 199 -10.03 4.65 -10.86
C PHE A 199 -8.57 4.52 -11.26
N ASP A 200 -7.83 5.62 -11.10
CA ASP A 200 -6.50 5.82 -11.63
C ASP A 200 -5.55 6.33 -10.55
N ALA A 201 -4.28 5.94 -10.65
CA ALA A 201 -3.21 6.42 -9.79
C ALA A 201 -2.26 7.29 -10.61
N SER A 202 -1.77 8.39 -10.04
CA SER A 202 -0.77 9.25 -10.70
C SER A 202 0.52 8.49 -11.04
N ARG A 203 0.87 7.47 -10.25
CA ARG A 203 1.96 6.51 -10.50
C ARG A 203 1.59 5.13 -9.98
N THR A 204 1.98 4.08 -10.71
CA THR A 204 1.78 2.67 -10.30
C THR A 204 3.05 2.00 -9.77
N VAL A 205 4.21 2.65 -9.91
CA VAL A 205 5.50 2.23 -9.35
C VAL A 205 6.14 3.42 -8.66
N VAL A 206 6.43 3.28 -7.38
CA VAL A 206 6.99 4.35 -6.53
C VAL A 206 8.01 3.81 -5.53
N LYS A 207 8.86 4.68 -4.98
CA LYS A 207 9.69 4.30 -3.83
C LYS A 207 8.86 4.35 -2.54
N ALA A 208 9.32 3.65 -1.52
CA ALA A 208 8.66 3.64 -0.22
C ALA A 208 8.55 5.08 0.33
N GLY A 209 7.32 5.49 0.66
CA GLY A 209 7.04 6.82 1.21
C GLY A 209 6.86 7.93 0.18
N GLU A 210 6.85 7.64 -1.12
CA GLU A 210 6.48 8.63 -2.13
C GLU A 210 4.95 8.79 -2.20
N GLN A 211 4.49 10.03 -2.34
CA GLN A 211 3.07 10.31 -2.51
C GLN A 211 2.56 9.90 -3.90
N VAL A 212 1.39 9.28 -3.91
CA VAL A 212 0.61 8.90 -5.08
C VAL A 212 -0.78 9.51 -4.90
N ASP A 213 -1.31 10.12 -5.96
CA ASP A 213 -2.68 10.64 -5.94
C ASP A 213 -3.56 9.58 -6.61
N LEU A 214 -4.54 9.07 -5.86
CA LEU A 214 -5.60 8.22 -6.38
C LEU A 214 -6.78 9.10 -6.77
N SER A 215 -7.31 8.90 -7.97
CA SER A 215 -8.43 9.67 -8.50
C SER A 215 -9.48 8.75 -9.09
N TRP A 216 -10.75 9.14 -8.96
CA TRP A 216 -11.87 8.35 -9.48
C TRP A 216 -12.98 9.24 -9.97
N ILE A 217 -13.73 8.69 -10.92
CA ILE A 217 -15.00 9.25 -11.38
C ILE A 217 -16.05 8.17 -11.14
N CYS A 218 -17.07 8.51 -10.37
CA CYS A 218 -18.22 7.66 -10.11
C CYS A 218 -19.49 8.29 -10.68
N GLN A 219 -20.46 7.45 -11.05
CA GLN A 219 -21.78 7.87 -11.52
C GLN A 219 -22.86 7.52 -10.50
N GLY A 220 -23.96 8.27 -10.48
CA GLY A 220 -25.18 7.89 -9.76
C GLY A 220 -25.20 8.18 -8.26
N ASP A 221 -24.74 9.36 -7.81
CA ASP A 221 -24.77 9.77 -6.38
C ASP A 221 -24.26 8.68 -5.43
N ALA A 222 -23.08 8.16 -5.74
CA ALA A 222 -22.55 7.00 -5.08
C ALA A 222 -21.87 7.35 -3.75
N LYS A 223 -22.11 6.53 -2.74
CA LYS A 223 -21.24 6.45 -1.57
C LYS A 223 -19.93 5.78 -1.97
N VAL A 224 -18.80 6.27 -1.45
CA VAL A 224 -17.47 5.84 -1.86
C VAL A 224 -16.71 5.28 -0.67
N ARG A 225 -16.19 4.06 -0.80
CA ARG A 225 -15.33 3.42 0.20
C ARG A 225 -14.01 3.01 -0.42
N LEU A 226 -12.91 3.29 0.29
CA LEU A 226 -11.55 2.89 -0.13
C LEU A 226 -10.94 1.90 0.86
N GLU A 227 -10.38 0.82 0.32
CA GLU A 227 -9.53 -0.13 1.03
C GLU A 227 -8.09 -0.08 0.48
N PRO A 228 -7.04 -0.36 1.28
CA PRO A 228 -7.11 -0.67 2.71
C PRO A 228 -7.36 0.57 3.58
N GLY A 229 -8.05 0.36 4.71
CA GLY A 229 -8.30 1.40 5.73
C GLY A 229 -9.79 1.61 6.03
N GLY A 230 -10.69 1.01 5.24
CA GLY A 230 -12.13 1.08 5.43
C GLY A 230 -12.68 2.50 5.46
N LEU A 231 -12.09 3.39 4.66
CA LEU A 231 -12.37 4.82 4.70
C LEU A 231 -13.60 5.17 3.86
N GLU A 232 -14.54 5.92 4.43
CA GLU A 232 -15.68 6.50 3.70
C GLU A 232 -15.28 7.87 3.13
N LEU A 233 -15.35 8.04 1.81
CA LEU A 233 -14.84 9.19 1.03
C LEU A 233 -15.96 9.92 0.26
N ASP A 234 -17.16 9.95 0.82
CA ASP A 234 -18.35 10.52 0.19
C ASP A 234 -18.12 11.98 -0.25
N GLY A 235 -18.44 12.28 -1.52
CA GLY A 235 -18.28 13.62 -2.10
C GLY A 235 -16.84 13.99 -2.52
N GLN A 236 -15.87 13.08 -2.38
CA GLN A 236 -14.51 13.28 -2.89
C GLN A 236 -14.28 12.53 -4.20
N SER A 237 -13.40 13.05 -5.05
CA SER A 237 -12.99 12.45 -6.33
C SER A 237 -11.50 12.12 -6.41
N SER A 238 -10.75 12.44 -5.37
CA SER A 238 -9.32 12.16 -5.28
C SER A 238 -8.84 12.15 -3.85
N ILE A 239 -7.79 11.37 -3.58
CA ILE A 239 -7.10 11.35 -2.30
C ILE A 239 -5.62 11.05 -2.50
N ALA A 240 -4.78 11.72 -1.71
CA ALA A 240 -3.35 11.47 -1.69
C ALA A 240 -3.01 10.33 -0.73
N VAL A 241 -2.18 9.40 -1.18
CA VAL A 241 -1.73 8.22 -0.41
C VAL A 241 -0.20 8.09 -0.46
N VAL A 242 0.39 7.50 0.57
CA VAL A 242 1.84 7.35 0.73
C VAL A 242 2.12 5.89 1.11
N PRO A 243 2.21 4.98 0.12
CA PRO A 243 2.43 3.57 0.38
C PRO A 243 3.89 3.30 0.81
N ASP A 244 4.05 2.52 1.88
CA ASP A 244 5.34 2.02 2.38
C ASP A 244 5.68 0.62 1.82
N LYS A 245 4.64 -0.12 1.39
CA LYS A 245 4.70 -1.45 0.79
C LYS A 245 3.78 -1.51 -0.42
N THR A 246 4.04 -2.47 -1.32
CA THR A 246 3.16 -2.74 -2.45
C THR A 246 1.74 -2.98 -1.95
N THR A 247 0.82 -2.12 -2.34
CA THR A 247 -0.53 -2.04 -1.80
C THR A 247 -1.53 -2.06 -2.95
N VAL A 248 -2.55 -2.91 -2.82
CA VAL A 248 -3.69 -2.94 -3.74
C VAL A 248 -4.79 -2.08 -3.12
N TYR A 249 -5.07 -0.95 -3.75
CA TYR A 249 -6.18 -0.10 -3.37
C TYR A 249 -7.45 -0.58 -4.08
N THR A 250 -8.56 -0.69 -3.35
CA THR A 250 -9.85 -1.08 -3.90
C THR A 250 -10.90 -0.04 -3.56
N LEU A 251 -11.45 0.60 -4.60
CA LEU A 251 -12.54 1.55 -4.51
C LEU A 251 -13.87 0.82 -4.71
N SER A 252 -14.79 0.95 -3.76
CA SER A 252 -16.15 0.41 -3.85
C SER A 252 -17.16 1.54 -3.81
N VAL A 253 -18.16 1.50 -4.68
CA VAL A 253 -19.21 2.51 -4.77
C VAL A 253 -20.59 1.87 -4.72
N SER A 254 -21.54 2.51 -4.04
CA SER A 254 -22.94 2.04 -3.97
C SER A 254 -23.95 3.18 -3.86
N ASN A 255 -25.15 2.97 -4.42
CA ASN A 255 -26.30 3.87 -4.26
C ASN A 255 -27.57 3.06 -3.98
N VAL A 256 -28.77 3.61 -4.17
CA VAL A 256 -30.05 2.88 -3.98
C VAL A 256 -30.42 1.95 -5.14
N LEU A 257 -29.62 1.89 -6.20
CA LEU A 257 -29.90 1.09 -7.41
C LEU A 257 -28.87 -0.03 -7.63
N GLY A 258 -27.65 0.11 -7.12
CA GLY A 258 -26.67 -0.97 -7.05
C GLY A 258 -25.29 -0.45 -6.63
N GLY A 259 -24.27 -1.28 -6.79
CA GLY A 259 -22.89 -0.91 -6.54
C GLY A 259 -21.88 -1.63 -7.43
N SER A 260 -20.67 -1.10 -7.46
CA SER A 260 -19.54 -1.59 -8.26
C SER A 260 -18.23 -1.38 -7.52
N SER A 261 -17.19 -2.13 -7.86
CA SER A 261 -15.85 -1.94 -7.30
C SER A 261 -14.77 -2.03 -8.36
N ARG A 262 -13.63 -1.37 -8.11
CA ARG A 262 -12.44 -1.42 -8.96
C ARG A 262 -11.18 -1.37 -8.09
N SER A 263 -10.13 -2.07 -8.52
CA SER A 263 -8.86 -2.13 -7.80
C SER A 263 -7.69 -1.64 -8.65
N ILE A 264 -6.68 -1.06 -8.00
CA ILE A 264 -5.39 -0.67 -8.60
C ILE A 264 -4.24 -1.10 -7.70
N GLU A 265 -3.19 -1.68 -8.27
CA GLU A 265 -1.97 -2.06 -7.55
C GLU A 265 -0.94 -0.92 -7.67
N VAL A 266 -0.49 -0.40 -6.53
CA VAL A 266 0.66 0.50 -6.45
C VAL A 266 1.86 -0.28 -5.91
N ARG A 267 2.85 -0.51 -6.77
CA ARG A 267 4.05 -1.26 -6.44
C ARG A 267 5.08 -0.36 -5.78
N VAL A 268 5.53 -0.74 -4.58
CA VAL A 268 6.62 -0.05 -3.89
C VAL A 268 7.93 -0.74 -4.20
N GLU A 269 8.85 -0.01 -4.83
CA GLU A 269 10.21 -0.48 -5.03
C GLU A 269 10.94 -0.55 -3.69
N ALA A 270 11.46 -1.74 -3.37
CA ALA A 270 12.27 -1.92 -2.18
C ALA A 270 13.49 -0.98 -2.23
N PRO A 271 13.85 -0.32 -1.11
CA PRO A 271 15.02 0.53 -1.07
C PRO A 271 16.26 -0.28 -1.44
N ARG A 272 16.90 0.08 -2.55
CA ARG A 272 18.18 -0.49 -2.97
C ARG A 272 19.23 -0.06 -1.96
N ARG A 273 19.63 -0.96 -1.07
CA ARG A 273 20.81 -0.74 -0.21
C ARG A 273 22.05 -0.91 -1.09
N VAL A 274 22.74 0.19 -1.39
CA VAL A 274 24.08 0.14 -1.98
C VAL A 274 25.03 -0.38 -0.91
N LEU A 275 25.56 -1.59 -1.11
CA LEU A 275 26.50 -2.22 -0.17
C LEU A 275 27.90 -1.59 -0.35
N THR A 276 28.53 -1.19 0.76
CA THR A 276 29.88 -0.61 0.76
C THR A 276 30.97 -1.69 0.65
N GLU A 277 32.22 -1.32 0.35
CA GLU A 277 33.37 -2.25 0.38
C GLU A 277 33.51 -3.00 1.72
N LYS A 278 33.09 -2.37 2.83
CA LYS A 278 33.08 -2.97 4.16
C LYS A 278 31.94 -3.98 4.35
N ASP A 279 30.77 -3.72 3.76
CA ASP A 279 29.66 -4.68 3.74
C ASP A 279 29.97 -5.90 2.85
N LEU A 280 30.74 -5.70 1.79
CA LEU A 280 31.22 -6.71 0.85
C LEU A 280 32.23 -7.71 1.47
N ALA A 281 32.90 -7.32 2.56
CA ALA A 281 33.80 -8.20 3.30
C ALA A 281 33.05 -9.25 4.14
N ASN A 282 31.75 -9.05 4.40
CA ASN A 282 30.93 -10.01 5.12
C ASN A 282 30.25 -10.97 4.13
N PRO A 283 30.60 -12.28 4.13
CA PRO A 283 30.06 -13.23 3.19
C PRO A 283 28.53 -13.40 3.30
N VAL A 284 27.93 -13.13 4.46
CA VAL A 284 26.48 -13.19 4.65
C VAL A 284 25.77 -12.03 3.95
N GLU A 285 26.34 -10.82 3.98
CA GLU A 285 25.79 -9.65 3.28
C GLU A 285 25.98 -9.77 1.76
N ALA A 286 27.04 -10.43 1.31
CA ALA A 286 27.30 -10.64 -0.11
C ALA A 286 26.27 -11.56 -0.80
N VAL A 287 25.66 -12.47 -0.02
CA VAL A 287 24.67 -13.46 -0.47
C VAL A 287 23.25 -12.87 -0.54
N LYS A 288 22.92 -11.84 0.27
CA LYS A 288 21.57 -11.27 0.37
C LYS A 288 20.94 -10.80 -0.96
N PRO A 289 21.64 -10.13 -1.89
CA PRO A 289 21.05 -9.74 -3.17
C PRO A 289 20.60 -10.96 -4.00
N LEU A 290 21.34 -12.06 -3.93
CA LEU A 290 21.02 -13.31 -4.63
C LEU A 290 19.88 -14.08 -3.93
N GLU A 291 19.81 -14.03 -2.61
CA GLU A 291 18.69 -14.61 -1.82
C GLU A 291 17.39 -13.82 -1.98
N ARG A 292 17.46 -12.49 -2.09
CA ARG A 292 16.31 -11.57 -2.25
C ARG A 292 15.90 -11.36 -3.71
N MET A 293 16.58 -12.01 -4.65
CA MET A 293 16.34 -11.89 -6.09
C MET A 293 16.53 -10.47 -6.67
N ASP A 294 17.43 -9.68 -6.09
CA ASP A 294 17.84 -8.37 -6.64
C ASP A 294 18.85 -8.56 -7.79
N LEU A 295 18.36 -9.02 -8.93
CA LEU A 295 19.13 -9.25 -10.15
C LEU A 295 19.90 -8.02 -10.66
N PRO A 296 19.32 -6.80 -10.66
CA PRO A 296 20.05 -5.58 -11.02
C PRO A 296 21.33 -5.38 -10.19
N GLU A 297 21.25 -5.56 -8.87
CA GLU A 297 22.41 -5.42 -7.98
C GLU A 297 23.46 -6.52 -8.21
N ALA A 298 23.02 -7.77 -8.37
CA ALA A 298 23.91 -8.88 -8.68
C ALA A 298 24.68 -8.67 -10.00
N LEU A 299 24.00 -8.12 -11.01
CA LEU A 299 24.59 -7.77 -12.30
C LEU A 299 25.58 -6.60 -12.19
N HIS A 300 25.23 -5.57 -11.41
CA HIS A 300 26.12 -4.44 -11.17
C HIS A 300 27.43 -4.90 -10.52
N ARG A 301 27.34 -5.73 -9.47
CA ARG A 301 28.50 -6.34 -8.81
C ARG A 301 29.33 -7.20 -9.75
N GLY A 302 28.69 -8.06 -10.53
CA GLY A 302 29.37 -8.88 -11.53
C GLY A 302 30.12 -8.04 -12.57
N ALA A 303 29.53 -6.93 -13.01
CA ALA A 303 30.18 -5.98 -13.91
C ALA A 303 31.39 -5.29 -13.26
N THR A 304 31.30 -4.88 -11.99
CA THR A 304 32.41 -4.29 -11.24
C THR A 304 33.57 -5.26 -11.06
N LEU A 305 33.29 -6.51 -10.66
CA LEU A 305 34.31 -7.56 -10.54
C LEU A 305 34.96 -7.87 -11.90
N ARG A 306 34.16 -7.88 -12.97
CA ARG A 306 34.65 -8.06 -14.34
C ARG A 306 35.55 -6.91 -14.79
N ALA A 307 35.20 -5.67 -14.46
CA ALA A 307 35.99 -4.49 -14.79
C ALA A 307 37.32 -4.43 -14.02
N ALA A 308 37.34 -4.92 -12.78
CA ALA A 308 38.54 -5.01 -11.95
C ALA A 308 39.50 -6.13 -12.41
N ALA A 309 39.00 -7.15 -13.11
CA ALA A 309 39.80 -8.29 -13.55
C ALA A 309 40.89 -7.90 -14.57
N PRO A 310 42.05 -8.59 -14.58
CA PRO A 310 43.07 -8.40 -15.61
C PRO A 310 42.52 -8.61 -17.03
N LYS A 311 43.04 -7.86 -18.00
CA LYS A 311 42.65 -8.03 -19.41
C LYS A 311 42.98 -9.45 -19.87
N GLY A 312 41.98 -10.18 -20.37
CA GLY A 312 42.13 -11.57 -20.78
C GLY A 312 42.07 -12.59 -19.64
N ALA A 313 41.61 -12.17 -18.45
CA ALA A 313 41.38 -13.08 -17.33
C ALA A 313 40.41 -14.22 -17.70
N TRP A 314 40.52 -15.30 -16.95
CA TRP A 314 39.69 -16.50 -17.03
C TRP A 314 38.79 -16.58 -15.82
N THR A 315 37.59 -17.09 -16.00
CA THR A 315 36.62 -17.36 -14.92
C THR A 315 36.06 -18.78 -15.10
N LEU A 316 35.43 -19.33 -14.07
CA LEU A 316 34.80 -20.65 -14.12
C LEU A 316 33.29 -20.49 -14.13
N ARG A 317 32.63 -20.80 -15.24
CA ARG A 317 31.17 -20.75 -15.32
C ARG A 317 30.57 -21.95 -14.60
N LEU A 318 29.71 -21.67 -13.63
CA LEU A 318 29.05 -22.66 -12.79
C LEU A 318 27.70 -23.06 -13.34
N VAL A 319 26.88 -22.07 -13.72
CA VAL A 319 25.53 -22.28 -14.22
C VAL A 319 25.12 -21.18 -15.19
N VAL A 320 24.25 -21.54 -16.13
CA VAL A 320 23.50 -20.61 -16.98
C VAL A 320 22.03 -20.87 -16.71
N SER A 321 21.29 -19.86 -16.28
CA SER A 321 19.90 -20.01 -15.86
C SER A 321 19.03 -18.87 -16.36
N GLY A 322 17.83 -19.23 -16.82
CA GLY A 322 16.72 -18.29 -17.06
C GLY A 322 15.82 -18.11 -15.83
N ARG A 323 16.09 -18.82 -14.72
CA ARG A 323 15.33 -18.74 -13.46
C ARG A 323 16.26 -18.40 -12.29
N ALA A 324 15.78 -17.57 -11.36
CA ALA A 324 16.59 -17.08 -10.24
C ALA A 324 17.09 -18.19 -9.29
N GLU A 325 16.38 -19.33 -9.22
CA GLU A 325 16.71 -20.44 -8.30
C GLU A 325 18.11 -21.02 -8.52
N GLY A 326 18.58 -21.05 -9.77
CA GLY A 326 19.95 -21.51 -10.08
C GLY A 326 21.04 -20.60 -9.51
N LEU A 327 20.78 -19.28 -9.40
CA LEU A 327 21.71 -18.32 -8.82
C LEU A 327 21.76 -18.43 -7.29
N LYS A 328 20.63 -18.75 -6.67
CA LYS A 328 20.51 -18.98 -5.22
C LYS A 328 21.33 -20.19 -4.77
N GLN A 329 21.29 -21.29 -5.52
CA GLN A 329 22.09 -22.48 -5.25
C GLN A 329 23.60 -22.22 -5.33
N VAL A 330 24.05 -21.36 -6.26
CA VAL A 330 25.45 -20.96 -6.36
C VAL A 330 25.91 -20.20 -5.12
N ALA A 331 25.10 -19.25 -4.64
CA ALA A 331 25.44 -18.45 -3.47
C ALA A 331 25.56 -19.31 -2.20
N LEU A 332 24.59 -20.23 -1.99
CA LEU A 332 24.60 -21.18 -0.88
C LEU A 332 25.82 -22.12 -0.92
N ALA A 333 26.13 -22.66 -2.11
CA ALA A 333 27.25 -23.57 -2.29
C ALA A 333 28.63 -22.88 -2.12
N ALA A 334 28.71 -21.58 -2.44
CA ALA A 334 29.93 -20.79 -2.31
C ALA A 334 30.26 -20.40 -0.87
N GLY A 335 29.25 -20.25 0.00
CA GLY A 335 29.42 -19.90 1.41
C GLY A 335 30.31 -18.67 1.61
N PRO A 336 31.42 -18.76 2.36
CA PRO A 336 32.32 -17.62 2.60
C PRO A 336 32.97 -17.04 1.34
N LYS A 337 32.94 -17.78 0.22
CA LYS A 337 33.49 -17.37 -1.07
C LYS A 337 32.44 -16.77 -2.02
N ALA A 338 31.22 -16.54 -1.56
CA ALA A 338 30.17 -15.87 -2.33
C ALA A 338 30.58 -14.50 -2.92
N PRO A 339 31.41 -13.66 -2.27
CA PRO A 339 31.91 -12.42 -2.89
C PRO A 339 32.73 -12.63 -4.17
N GLU A 340 33.26 -13.83 -4.41
CA GLU A 340 34.03 -14.16 -5.61
C GLU A 340 33.13 -14.65 -6.76
N VAL A 341 31.81 -14.70 -6.58
CA VAL A 341 30.84 -15.09 -7.60
C VAL A 341 30.43 -13.90 -8.45
N LEU A 342 30.65 -13.97 -9.75
CA LEU A 342 30.23 -12.98 -10.73
C LEU A 342 28.90 -13.41 -11.35
N VAL A 343 27.86 -12.59 -11.24
CA VAL A 343 26.63 -12.76 -12.04
C VAL A 343 26.70 -11.86 -13.26
N LEU A 344 26.67 -12.47 -14.44
CA LEU A 344 26.85 -11.78 -15.72
C LEU A 344 25.64 -12.02 -16.63
N PRO A 345 25.32 -11.08 -17.53
CA PRO A 345 24.31 -11.32 -18.55
C PRO A 345 24.79 -12.45 -19.50
N TYR A 346 23.84 -13.25 -19.96
CA TYR A 346 24.04 -14.28 -20.97
C TYR A 346 23.01 -14.09 -22.09
N VAL A 347 23.49 -13.72 -23.27
CA VAL A 347 22.64 -13.50 -24.44
C VAL A 347 22.57 -14.81 -25.23
N ARG A 348 21.38 -15.40 -25.30
CA ARG A 348 21.09 -16.54 -26.19
C ARG A 348 20.67 -16.01 -27.56
N SER A 349 20.85 -16.84 -28.59
CA SER A 349 20.41 -16.55 -29.96
C SER A 349 18.89 -16.44 -30.12
N ASP A 350 18.12 -16.93 -29.14
CA ASP A 350 16.66 -16.87 -29.11
C ASP A 350 16.09 -15.56 -28.54
N GLY A 351 16.96 -14.60 -28.15
CA GLY A 351 16.55 -13.29 -27.64
C GLY A 351 16.07 -13.28 -26.19
N PHE A 352 15.98 -14.44 -25.52
CA PHE A 352 15.61 -14.49 -24.11
C PHE A 352 16.80 -14.10 -23.22
N ARG A 353 16.54 -13.25 -22.22
CA ARG A 353 17.54 -12.81 -21.26
C ARG A 353 17.83 -13.92 -20.25
N TRP A 354 19.06 -14.43 -20.28
CA TRP A 354 19.55 -15.40 -19.32
C TRP A 354 20.70 -14.80 -18.53
N TRP A 355 21.05 -15.46 -17.44
CA TRP A 355 22.17 -15.07 -16.59
C TRP A 355 23.12 -16.24 -16.42
N GLN A 356 24.39 -15.93 -16.24
CA GLN A 356 25.41 -16.91 -15.88
C GLN A 356 26.07 -16.51 -14.56
N ALA A 357 26.30 -17.49 -13.69
CA ALA A 357 27.13 -17.31 -12.51
C ALA A 357 28.50 -17.93 -12.77
N CYS A 358 29.53 -17.16 -12.48
CA CYS A 358 30.92 -17.56 -12.65
C CYS A 358 31.69 -17.38 -11.35
N TYR A 359 32.73 -18.19 -11.15
CA TYR A 359 33.57 -18.17 -9.96
C TYR A 359 34.95 -17.59 -10.29
N GLY A 360 35.31 -16.51 -9.58
CA GLY A 360 36.61 -15.87 -9.58
C GLY A 360 37.03 -15.24 -10.92
N ALA A 361 38.14 -14.51 -10.88
CA ALA A 361 38.82 -14.00 -12.05
C ALA A 361 40.32 -14.29 -11.93
N PHE A 362 40.87 -15.03 -12.89
CA PHE A 362 42.20 -15.62 -12.83
C PHE A 362 43.04 -15.17 -14.03
N PRO A 363 44.36 -14.97 -13.89
CA PRO A 363 45.18 -14.46 -14.98
C PRO A 363 45.31 -15.45 -16.16
N THR A 364 45.21 -16.76 -15.90
CA THR A 364 45.36 -17.81 -16.91
C THR A 364 44.33 -18.92 -16.74
N ARG A 365 44.06 -19.67 -17.82
CA ARG A 365 43.20 -20.86 -17.78
C ARG A 365 43.69 -21.89 -16.76
N ALA A 366 45.01 -22.09 -16.69
CA ALA A 366 45.63 -23.01 -15.74
C ALA A 366 45.43 -22.57 -14.29
N ALA A 367 45.55 -21.26 -14.02
CA ALA A 367 45.28 -20.71 -12.69
C ALA A 367 43.81 -20.90 -12.29
N ALA A 368 42.87 -20.72 -13.22
CA ALA A 368 41.46 -20.98 -12.97
C ALA A 368 41.21 -22.45 -12.61
N LEU A 369 41.72 -23.40 -13.40
CA LEU A 369 41.56 -24.83 -13.12
C LEU A 369 42.23 -25.26 -11.81
N LYS A 370 43.38 -24.66 -11.48
CA LYS A 370 44.06 -24.90 -10.19
C LYS A 370 43.20 -24.38 -9.03
N ALA A 371 42.68 -23.16 -9.14
CA ALA A 371 41.81 -22.58 -8.13
C ALA A 371 40.53 -23.39 -7.95
N TRP A 372 39.98 -23.98 -9.03
CA TRP A 372 38.80 -24.84 -8.95
C TRP A 372 39.03 -26.06 -8.05
N ARG A 373 40.21 -26.70 -8.11
CA ARG A 373 40.53 -27.86 -7.26
C ARG A 373 40.49 -27.52 -5.77
N SER A 374 40.79 -26.28 -5.43
CA SER A 374 40.79 -25.74 -4.07
C SER A 374 39.50 -24.99 -3.72
N ALA A 375 38.50 -24.97 -4.60
CA ALA A 375 37.23 -24.30 -4.37
C ALA A 375 36.43 -25.00 -3.25
N PRO A 376 35.48 -24.27 -2.61
CA PRO A 376 34.59 -24.83 -1.58
C PRO A 376 33.99 -26.17 -2.00
N GLN A 377 33.95 -27.12 -1.06
CA GLN A 377 33.44 -28.46 -1.34
C GLN A 377 31.97 -28.43 -1.79
N GLY A 378 31.17 -27.51 -1.26
CA GLY A 378 29.78 -27.26 -1.69
C GLY A 378 29.72 -26.93 -3.18
N LEU A 379 30.47 -25.92 -3.64
CA LEU A 379 30.56 -25.56 -5.05
C LEU A 379 30.98 -26.73 -5.95
N ARG A 380 32.02 -27.47 -5.56
CA ARG A 380 32.52 -28.59 -6.37
C ARG A 380 31.54 -29.76 -6.47
N LYS A 381 30.76 -30.02 -5.41
CA LYS A 381 29.73 -31.07 -5.40
C LYS A 381 28.51 -30.66 -6.23
N THR A 382 28.06 -29.42 -6.08
CA THR A 382 26.85 -28.92 -6.75
C THR A 382 27.08 -28.60 -8.23
N PHE A 383 28.28 -28.17 -8.60
CA PHE A 383 28.64 -27.75 -9.96
C PHE A 383 29.88 -28.50 -10.46
N SER A 384 29.79 -29.82 -10.63
CA SER A 384 30.93 -30.65 -11.06
C SER A 384 31.52 -30.24 -12.40
N ASP A 385 30.70 -29.62 -13.27
CA ASP A 385 31.02 -29.35 -14.67
C ASP A 385 31.39 -27.87 -14.90
N ALA A 386 32.09 -27.25 -13.95
CA ALA A 386 32.50 -25.85 -14.08
C ALA A 386 33.41 -25.64 -15.31
N LEU A 387 32.99 -24.76 -16.21
CA LEU A 387 33.66 -24.53 -17.49
C LEU A 387 34.56 -23.29 -17.46
N PRO A 388 35.87 -23.41 -17.73
CA PRO A 388 36.74 -22.24 -17.83
C PRO A 388 36.43 -21.42 -19.08
N LEU A 389 36.21 -20.12 -18.90
CA LEU A 389 35.91 -19.18 -19.97
C LEU A 389 36.80 -17.94 -19.86
N LYS A 390 37.08 -17.30 -21.00
CA LYS A 390 37.68 -15.97 -21.00
C LYS A 390 36.65 -14.94 -20.57
N LEU A 391 37.01 -14.13 -19.59
CA LEU A 391 36.23 -13.01 -19.09
C LEU A 391 36.46 -11.82 -20.02
N GLN A 392 35.48 -11.56 -20.90
CA GLN A 392 35.53 -10.44 -21.85
C GLN A 392 34.87 -9.21 -21.24
N ARG A 393 35.49 -8.03 -21.41
CA ARG A 393 34.87 -6.75 -21.05
C ARG A 393 33.70 -6.49 -22.01
N LEU A 394 32.55 -6.08 -21.48
CA LEU A 394 31.38 -5.74 -22.29
C LEU A 394 31.21 -4.21 -22.38
N PRO A 395 30.52 -3.72 -23.44
CA PRO A 395 30.05 -2.33 -23.47
C PRO A 395 29.21 -2.01 -22.24
N GLY A 396 29.53 -0.91 -21.55
CA GLY A 396 28.86 -0.49 -20.31
C GLY A 396 29.54 -0.96 -19.00
N ASP A 397 30.65 -1.69 -19.06
CA ASP A 397 31.45 -1.98 -17.86
C ASP A 397 32.00 -0.68 -17.24
N PRO A 398 32.00 -0.56 -15.90
CA PRO A 398 32.52 0.64 -15.24
C PRO A 398 34.00 0.89 -15.61
N PRO A 399 34.43 2.17 -15.60
CA PRO A 399 35.82 2.52 -15.85
C PRO A 399 36.72 1.88 -14.79
N LYS A 400 37.94 1.52 -15.18
CA LYS A 400 38.89 0.88 -14.27
C LYS A 400 39.28 1.88 -13.18
N ALA A 401 39.19 1.48 -11.90
CA ALA A 401 39.71 2.30 -10.81
C ALA A 401 41.20 2.57 -11.04
N LEU A 402 41.60 3.84 -11.00
CA LEU A 402 42.99 4.25 -11.16
C LEU A 402 43.80 3.71 -9.96
N PRO A 403 44.98 3.10 -10.19
CA PRO A 403 45.82 2.66 -9.10
C PRO A 403 46.41 3.89 -8.40
N GLY A 404 45.98 4.21 -7.16
CA GLY A 404 46.64 5.26 -6.37
C GLY A 404 45.88 5.92 -5.22
N ALA A 405 44.58 5.69 -5.01
CA ALA A 405 43.88 6.31 -3.87
C ALA A 405 44.04 5.49 -2.58
N SER A 406 45.23 5.54 -1.97
CA SER A 406 45.40 5.14 -0.57
C SER A 406 44.57 6.08 0.32
N ALA A 407 43.79 5.49 1.21
CA ALA A 407 43.01 6.18 2.23
C ALA A 407 43.90 7.10 3.07
N VAL A 408 43.63 8.41 3.03
CA VAL A 408 44.17 9.36 4.00
C VAL A 408 43.32 9.23 5.27
N ASN A 409 43.95 8.76 6.35
CA ASN A 409 43.36 8.77 7.69
C ASN A 409 43.10 10.21 8.15
N PRO A 410 41.90 10.58 8.63
CA PRO A 410 41.71 11.85 9.31
C PRO A 410 42.32 11.78 10.71
N LEU A 411 43.18 12.77 10.98
CA LEU A 411 43.85 13.04 12.26
C LEU A 411 42.85 13.20 13.41
N SER A 412 43.16 12.60 14.55
CA SER A 412 42.53 12.87 15.85
C SER A 412 42.88 14.29 16.32
N PRO A 413 41.93 15.08 16.85
CA PRO A 413 42.25 16.36 17.46
C PRO A 413 42.77 16.15 18.89
N GLY A 414 43.90 16.79 19.20
CA GLY A 414 44.40 17.04 20.56
C GLY A 414 44.00 18.42 21.05
#